data_AF-A0A9E0WQ11-F1
#
_entry.id   AF-A0A9E0WQ11-F1
#
_cell.length_a   1.000
_cell.length_b   1.000
_cell.length_c   1.000
_cell.angle_alpha   90.00
_cell.angle_beta   90.00
_cell.angle_gamma   90.00
#
_symmetry.space_group_name_H-M   'P 1'
#
loop_
_entity.id
_entity.type
_entity.pdbx_description
1 polymer ?
#
loop_
_entity_poly.entity_id
_entity_poly.type
_entity_poly.pdbx_seq_one_letter_code
_entity_poly.pdbx_strand_id
1 'polypeptide(L)'
;EPIDSSNMNPTYWVRMADMIEDNYEQFDGFVVLHGSDTMSYSASATSFMFENLAKPIIFTGSQLPIGDLRTDAKENLITSIQMASLQKRGKPVIREVGLYFEYKLYRGNRTTKINAEHFEAFESLNYPHLAESGVHLKVAYEDLFRPNLRKKLVVHKNFETNILLIKLFPGISESVLAPLFEMSHIKGIILETYGAGNTTTEAWFIALLKQVISRGVPVINVTQCSGGSVSMGQYETSTQLKSIGVISGKDITTEAAIAKLMFMLGENVSSKTFKTIFETSLRGEMS
;
A
#
# COMPACT_ATOMS: atom_id res chain seq x y z
N GLU A 1 14.11 -18.62 11.63
CA GLU A 1 14.96 -18.10 10.54
C GLU A 1 14.44 -16.75 10.06
N PRO A 2 15.34 -15.76 9.88
CA PRO A 2 14.99 -14.51 9.21
C PRO A 2 14.58 -14.77 7.75
N ILE A 3 13.79 -13.86 7.18
CA ILE A 3 13.29 -13.94 5.81
C ILE A 3 13.80 -12.73 5.04
N ASP A 4 14.32 -12.97 3.84
CA ASP A 4 14.66 -11.91 2.90
C ASP A 4 13.39 -11.25 2.36
N SER A 5 13.34 -9.91 2.34
CA SER A 5 12.17 -9.17 1.87
C SER A 5 11.78 -9.50 0.42
N SER A 6 12.72 -9.91 -0.43
CA SER A 6 12.43 -10.34 -1.81
C SER A 6 11.60 -11.62 -1.88
N ASN A 7 11.61 -12.45 -0.82
CA ASN A 7 10.81 -13.67 -0.69
C ASN A 7 9.49 -13.45 0.07
N MET A 8 9.17 -12.19 0.39
CA MET A 8 7.94 -11.81 1.11
C MET A 8 6.70 -12.14 0.27
N ASN A 9 5.64 -12.62 0.93
CA ASN A 9 4.36 -12.94 0.30
C ASN A 9 3.24 -12.85 1.36
N PRO A 10 1.95 -12.94 0.97
CA PRO A 10 0.84 -12.77 1.92
C PRO A 10 0.82 -13.75 3.08
N THR A 11 1.37 -14.97 2.95
CA THR A 11 1.49 -15.92 4.06
C THR A 11 2.35 -15.34 5.19
N TYR A 12 3.42 -14.62 4.83
CA TYR A 12 4.28 -13.96 5.81
C TYR A 12 3.65 -12.71 6.39
N TRP A 13 2.84 -11.96 5.62
CA TRP A 13 2.03 -10.86 6.16
C TRP A 13 1.06 -11.37 7.24
N VAL A 14 0.38 -12.49 6.99
CA VAL A 14 -0.52 -13.13 7.97
C VAL A 14 0.25 -13.55 9.21
N ARG A 15 1.41 -14.21 9.07
CA ARG A 15 2.26 -14.56 10.23
C ARG A 15 2.67 -13.34 11.06
N MET A 16 3.05 -12.24 10.42
CA MET A 16 3.37 -11.00 11.14
C MET A 16 2.16 -10.46 11.89
N ALA A 17 0.99 -10.47 11.25
CA ALA A 17 -0.24 -10.02 11.86
C ALA A 17 -0.67 -10.89 13.04
N ASP A 18 -0.55 -12.22 12.94
CA ASP A 18 -0.81 -13.16 14.03
C ASP A 18 0.06 -12.83 15.26
N MET A 19 1.36 -12.63 15.05
CA MET A 19 2.28 -12.28 16.14
C MET A 19 1.91 -10.95 16.82
N ILE A 20 1.48 -9.95 16.06
CA ILE A 20 1.03 -8.67 16.61
C ILE A 20 -0.30 -8.84 17.34
N GLU A 21 -1.25 -9.57 16.77
CA GLU A 21 -2.57 -9.81 17.35
C GLU A 21 -2.48 -10.56 18.69
N ASP A 22 -1.70 -11.64 18.76
CA ASP A 22 -1.50 -12.45 19.97
C ASP A 22 -0.89 -11.64 21.12
N ASN A 23 -0.12 -10.60 20.79
CA ASN A 23 0.55 -9.71 21.73
C ASN A 23 -0.15 -8.36 21.89
N TYR A 24 -1.30 -8.16 21.24
CA TYR A 24 -1.90 -6.83 21.09
C TYR A 24 -2.26 -6.18 22.43
N GLU A 25 -2.77 -6.95 23.39
CA GLU A 25 -3.15 -6.45 24.71
C GLU A 25 -1.95 -6.24 25.66
N GLN A 26 -0.83 -6.92 25.41
CA GLN A 26 0.33 -6.93 26.31
C GLN A 26 1.28 -5.74 26.12
N PHE A 27 1.31 -5.15 24.92
CA PHE A 27 2.24 -4.07 24.57
C PHE A 27 1.52 -2.79 24.17
N ASP A 28 2.20 -1.65 24.29
CA ASP A 28 1.66 -0.32 23.94
C ASP A 28 1.80 0.04 22.45
N GLY A 29 2.66 -0.68 21.73
CA GLY A 29 2.97 -0.48 20.32
C GLY A 29 3.92 -1.55 19.79
N PHE A 30 4.07 -1.59 18.46
CA PHE A 30 4.82 -2.64 17.78
C PHE A 30 5.83 -2.02 16.81
N VAL A 31 7.05 -2.55 16.81
CA VAL A 31 8.07 -2.25 15.80
C VAL A 31 8.34 -3.51 14.99
N VAL A 32 8.20 -3.43 13.68
CA VAL A 32 8.44 -4.54 12.75
C VAL A 32 9.75 -4.27 12.01
N LEU A 33 10.76 -5.07 12.33
CA LEU A 33 12.02 -5.09 11.58
C LEU A 33 11.80 -5.83 10.25
N HIS A 34 12.06 -5.15 9.14
CA HIS A 34 11.76 -5.67 7.80
C HIS A 34 12.85 -5.27 6.80
N GLY A 35 13.12 -6.12 5.79
CA GLY A 35 14.01 -5.77 4.69
C GLY A 35 13.41 -4.67 3.79
N SER A 36 14.23 -3.77 3.26
CA SER A 36 13.72 -2.55 2.63
C SER A 36 12.97 -2.78 1.31
N ASP A 37 13.31 -3.82 0.54
CA ASP A 37 12.79 -4.00 -0.84
C ASP A 37 11.27 -4.13 -0.94
N THR A 38 10.63 -4.80 0.03
CA THR A 38 9.18 -5.02 0.02
C THR A 38 8.48 -4.40 1.24
N MET A 39 9.18 -3.53 1.98
CA MET A 39 8.65 -2.92 3.21
C MET A 39 7.38 -2.12 2.96
N SER A 40 7.33 -1.33 1.88
CA SER A 40 6.13 -0.56 1.50
C SER A 40 4.93 -1.45 1.17
N TYR A 41 5.15 -2.63 0.57
CA TYR A 41 4.10 -3.62 0.33
C TYR A 41 3.57 -4.21 1.63
N SER A 42 4.46 -4.65 2.52
CA SER A 42 4.08 -5.22 3.82
C SER A 42 3.39 -4.20 4.73
N ALA A 43 3.88 -2.96 4.78
CA ALA A 43 3.25 -1.87 5.53
C ALA A 43 1.86 -1.54 4.96
N SER A 44 1.72 -1.54 3.64
CA SER A 44 0.43 -1.35 2.96
C SER A 44 -0.56 -2.47 3.31
N ALA A 45 -0.17 -3.74 3.15
CA ALA A 45 -1.00 -4.88 3.49
C ALA A 45 -1.44 -4.85 4.96
N THR A 46 -0.50 -4.66 5.88
CA THR A 46 -0.78 -4.58 7.32
C THR A 46 -1.77 -3.47 7.65
N SER A 47 -1.71 -2.33 6.95
CA SER A 47 -2.67 -1.24 7.17
C SER A 47 -4.12 -1.67 6.93
N PHE A 48 -4.36 -2.48 5.90
CA PHE A 48 -5.70 -2.99 5.57
C PHE A 48 -6.13 -4.11 6.53
N MET A 49 -5.19 -5.00 6.90
CA MET A 49 -5.43 -6.12 7.82
C MET A 49 -5.95 -5.64 9.18
N PHE A 50 -5.34 -4.61 9.76
CA PHE A 50 -5.68 -4.12 11.10
C PHE A 50 -6.81 -3.07 11.04
N GLU A 51 -8.05 -3.53 11.14
CA GLU A 51 -9.21 -2.65 11.27
C GLU A 51 -9.38 -2.16 12.72
N ASN A 52 -9.69 -0.88 12.89
CA ASN A 52 -9.84 -0.23 14.20
C ASN A 52 -8.55 -0.29 15.06
N LEU A 53 -7.38 -0.29 14.40
CA LEU A 53 -6.08 -0.22 15.05
C LEU A 53 -6.02 1.00 16.00
N ALA A 54 -5.60 0.77 17.23
CA ALA A 54 -5.56 1.78 18.29
C ALA A 54 -4.15 1.95 18.90
N LYS A 55 -3.20 1.11 18.49
CA LYS A 55 -1.79 1.11 18.90
C LYS A 55 -0.92 1.21 17.64
N PRO A 56 0.25 1.85 17.68
CA PRO A 56 1.10 2.02 16.51
C PRO A 56 1.73 0.69 16.09
N ILE A 57 1.84 0.47 14.78
CA ILE A 57 2.68 -0.57 14.18
C ILE A 57 3.67 0.14 13.27
N ILE A 58 4.95 0.18 13.63
CA ILE A 58 5.98 0.93 12.91
C ILE A 58 6.92 -0.04 12.22
N PHE A 59 6.87 -0.06 10.89
CA PHE A 59 7.87 -0.75 10.07
C PHE A 59 9.16 0.05 10.02
N THR A 60 10.29 -0.62 10.15
CA THR A 60 11.60 -0.03 9.93
C THR A 60 12.62 -1.10 9.53
N GLY A 61 13.82 -0.66 9.16
CA GLY A 61 14.92 -1.55 8.78
C GLY A 61 16.21 -0.75 8.63
N SER A 62 17.09 -1.20 7.76
CA SER A 62 18.33 -0.50 7.43
C SER A 62 18.79 -0.84 6.02
N GLN A 63 19.61 0.04 5.44
CA GLN A 63 20.35 -0.29 4.20
C GLN A 63 21.63 -1.05 4.52
N LEU A 64 22.26 -0.76 5.66
CA LEU A 64 23.47 -1.45 6.11
C LEU A 64 23.17 -2.37 7.30
N PRO A 65 23.75 -3.58 7.36
CA PRO A 65 23.69 -4.44 8.53
C PRO A 65 24.08 -3.71 9.82
N ILE A 66 23.45 -4.04 10.95
CA ILE A 66 23.68 -3.36 12.24
C ILE A 66 25.14 -3.47 12.76
N GLY A 67 25.90 -4.44 12.24
CA GLY A 67 27.32 -4.62 12.56
C GLY A 67 28.26 -3.66 11.83
N ASP A 68 27.79 -2.99 10.77
CA ASP A 68 28.63 -2.09 9.98
C ASP A 68 28.87 -0.74 10.68
N LEU A 69 30.07 -0.19 10.49
CA LEU A 69 30.50 1.04 11.16
C LEU A 69 29.58 2.24 10.86
N ARG A 70 29.05 2.32 9.65
CA ARG A 70 28.20 3.43 9.17
C ARG A 70 26.72 3.05 9.10
N THR A 71 26.30 2.06 9.89
CA THR A 71 24.92 1.56 9.87
C THR A 71 23.90 2.62 10.27
N ASP A 72 22.80 2.69 9.52
CA ASP A 72 21.59 3.43 9.82
C ASP A 72 20.64 2.66 10.78
N ALA A 73 20.89 1.35 10.99
CA ALA A 73 20.01 0.47 11.74
C ALA A 73 19.77 0.90 13.20
N LYS A 74 20.81 1.45 13.86
CA LYS A 74 20.72 1.83 15.28
C LYS A 74 19.73 2.97 15.48
N GLU A 75 19.89 4.03 14.71
CA GLU A 75 19.02 5.22 14.78
C GLU A 75 17.59 4.90 14.32
N ASN A 76 17.45 4.09 13.26
CA ASN A 76 16.16 3.61 12.78
C ASN A 76 15.40 2.82 13.86
N LEU A 77 16.09 1.89 14.53
CA LEU A 77 15.49 1.07 15.59
C LEU A 77 15.13 1.89 16.83
N ILE A 78 16.04 2.72 17.33
CA ILE A 78 15.80 3.51 18.55
C ILE A 78 14.63 4.46 18.34
N THR A 79 14.60 5.17 17.21
CA THR A 79 13.55 6.15 16.95
C THR A 79 12.21 5.50 16.62
N SER A 80 12.20 4.37 15.91
CA SER A 80 10.95 3.62 15.70
C SER A 80 10.33 3.12 17.01
N ILE A 81 11.14 2.68 17.98
CA ILE A 81 10.69 2.35 19.34
C ILE A 81 10.17 3.59 20.06
N GLN A 82 10.86 4.74 19.94
CA GLN A 82 10.40 6.01 20.50
C GLN A 82 9.02 6.41 19.93
N MET A 83 8.81 6.27 18.63
CA MET A 83 7.54 6.54 17.96
C MET A 83 6.44 5.55 18.41
N ALA A 84 6.76 4.26 18.48
CA ALA A 84 5.82 3.21 18.90
C ALA A 84 5.40 3.35 20.37
N SER A 85 6.25 3.93 21.22
CA SER A 85 5.98 4.20 22.63
C SER A 85 5.44 5.60 22.91
N LEU A 86 5.27 6.45 21.87
CA LEU A 86 4.87 7.84 22.06
C LEU A 86 3.42 7.94 22.54
N GLN A 87 3.24 8.45 23.76
CA GLN A 87 1.93 8.63 24.37
C GLN A 87 1.67 10.09 24.76
N LYS A 88 0.39 10.49 24.69
CA LYS A 88 -0.11 11.78 25.19
C LYS A 88 -1.32 11.52 26.07
N ARG A 89 -1.23 11.89 27.36
CA ARG A 89 -2.26 11.63 28.38
C ARG A 89 -2.62 10.13 28.49
N GLY A 90 -1.61 9.27 28.51
CA GLY A 90 -1.77 7.82 28.66
C GLY A 90 -2.42 7.14 27.45
N LYS A 91 -2.36 7.75 26.27
CA LYS A 91 -2.90 7.17 25.02
C LYS A 91 -1.87 7.27 23.91
N PRO A 92 -1.75 6.26 23.03
CA PRO A 92 -0.85 6.33 21.88
C PRO A 92 -1.16 7.55 21.01
N VAL A 93 -0.11 8.25 20.58
CA VAL A 93 -0.20 9.38 19.64
C VAL A 93 -0.46 8.88 18.23
N ILE A 94 0.33 7.92 17.77
CA ILE A 94 0.20 7.27 16.46
C ILE A 94 -0.70 6.04 16.62
N ARG A 95 -1.69 5.87 15.73
CA ARG A 95 -2.66 4.75 15.75
C ARG A 95 -2.92 4.23 14.34
N GLU A 96 -1.85 4.08 13.60
CA GLU A 96 -1.84 3.59 12.24
C GLU A 96 -0.57 2.79 11.98
N VAL A 97 -0.54 2.11 10.84
CA VAL A 97 0.68 1.47 10.36
C VAL A 97 1.56 2.56 9.74
N GLY A 98 2.75 2.73 10.30
CA GLY A 98 3.76 3.67 9.84
C GLY A 98 4.98 2.96 9.28
N LEU A 99 5.75 3.68 8.45
CA LEU A 99 7.08 3.27 7.99
C LEU A 99 8.06 4.37 8.38
N TYR A 100 9.05 4.03 9.19
CA TYR A 100 10.08 4.97 9.65
C TYR A 100 11.42 4.69 8.98
N PHE A 101 11.95 5.70 8.30
CA PHE A 101 13.26 5.71 7.65
C PHE A 101 13.77 7.16 7.55
N GLU A 102 15.08 7.37 7.58
CA GLU A 102 15.73 8.69 7.40
C GLU A 102 15.08 9.82 8.20
N TYR A 103 14.92 9.62 9.50
CA TYR A 103 14.36 10.64 10.38
C TYR A 103 12.88 10.97 10.13
N LYS A 104 12.21 10.39 9.15
CA LYS A 104 10.81 10.65 8.84
C LYS A 104 9.96 9.41 9.12
N LEU A 105 8.79 9.65 9.70
CA LEU A 105 7.72 8.66 9.79
C LEU A 105 6.70 8.94 8.70
N TYR A 106 6.41 7.94 7.87
CA TYR A 106 5.39 8.01 6.83
C TYR A 106 4.18 7.16 7.19
N ARG A 107 3.01 7.48 6.63
CA ARG A 107 1.88 6.55 6.61
C ARG A 107 2.24 5.36 5.74
N GLY A 108 2.19 4.13 6.27
CA GLY A 108 2.74 2.95 5.61
C GLY A 108 2.19 2.71 4.20
N ASN A 109 0.87 2.86 4.02
CA ASN A 109 0.18 2.71 2.73
C ASN A 109 0.25 3.93 1.80
N ARG A 110 1.15 4.87 2.07
CA ARG A 110 1.49 6.01 1.20
C ARG A 110 2.96 6.00 0.77
N THR A 111 3.71 4.95 1.12
CA THR A 111 5.14 4.86 0.85
C THR A 111 5.46 4.07 -0.41
N THR A 112 6.54 4.46 -1.06
CA THR A 112 7.21 3.72 -2.13
C THR A 112 8.72 3.78 -1.90
N LYS A 113 9.44 2.69 -2.20
CA LYS A 113 10.90 2.71 -2.22
C LYS A 113 11.38 3.37 -3.52
N ILE A 114 11.94 4.57 -3.44
CA ILE A 114 12.37 5.38 -4.60
C ILE A 114 13.86 5.24 -4.93
N ASN A 115 14.67 4.72 -4.01
CA ASN A 115 16.10 4.55 -4.20
C ASN A 115 16.59 3.21 -3.63
N ALA A 116 17.49 2.56 -4.37
CA ALA A 116 18.07 1.27 -3.99
C ALA A 116 19.44 1.38 -3.29
N GLU A 117 20.12 2.52 -3.41
CA GLU A 117 21.52 2.68 -2.96
C GLU A 117 21.68 3.77 -1.88
N HIS A 118 20.84 4.82 -1.91
CA HIS A 118 20.88 5.88 -0.92
C HIS A 118 20.13 5.49 0.35
N PHE A 119 20.54 6.10 1.48
CA PHE A 119 19.83 5.97 2.75
C PHE A 119 18.38 6.45 2.61
N GLU A 120 18.18 7.65 2.03
CA GLU A 120 17.39 8.03 0.83
C GLU A 120 16.29 7.15 0.20
N ALA A 121 15.84 6.09 0.83
CA ALA A 121 15.19 4.97 0.18
C ALA A 121 13.68 5.13 0.03
N PHE A 122 12.97 5.79 0.95
CA PHE A 122 11.50 5.82 0.96
C PHE A 122 10.93 7.23 0.89
N GLU A 123 9.89 7.39 0.08
CA GLU A 123 9.15 8.64 -0.03
C GLU A 123 7.64 8.44 -0.02
N SER A 124 6.93 9.52 0.32
CA SER A 124 5.47 9.61 0.33
C SER A 124 5.04 10.84 -0.47
N LEU A 125 4.94 10.68 -1.79
CA LEU A 125 4.82 11.81 -2.71
C LEU A 125 3.42 12.43 -2.76
N ASN A 126 2.39 11.67 -2.33
CA ASN A 126 0.99 12.10 -2.32
C ASN A 126 0.45 12.38 -0.91
N TYR A 127 1.29 12.29 0.13
CA TYR A 127 0.87 12.55 1.52
C TYR A 127 2.05 13.01 2.38
N PRO A 128 1.90 14.01 3.27
CA PRO A 128 2.99 14.47 4.12
C PRO A 128 3.49 13.36 5.07
N HIS A 129 4.75 13.49 5.52
CA HIS A 129 5.26 12.67 6.62
C HIS A 129 4.51 13.00 7.92
N LEU A 130 4.26 11.97 8.73
CA LEU A 130 3.49 12.04 9.98
C LEU A 130 4.34 12.57 11.14
N ALA A 131 5.65 12.35 11.10
CA ALA A 131 6.58 12.88 12.08
C ALA A 131 7.98 13.02 11.50
N GLU A 132 8.78 13.89 12.11
CA GLU A 132 10.17 14.17 11.75
C GLU A 132 11.02 14.16 13.03
N SER A 133 12.15 13.48 12.97
CA SER A 133 13.11 13.26 14.05
C SER A 133 14.32 14.16 13.87
N GLY A 134 14.25 15.38 14.40
CA GLY A 134 15.41 16.27 14.50
C GLY A 134 15.98 16.26 15.92
N VAL A 135 16.51 17.41 16.36
CA VAL A 135 16.87 17.65 17.78
C VAL A 135 15.68 17.35 18.71
N HIS A 136 14.47 17.56 18.22
CA HIS A 136 13.23 17.17 18.86
C HIS A 136 12.36 16.39 17.89
N LEU A 137 11.55 15.49 18.44
CA LEU A 137 10.53 14.76 17.71
C LEU A 137 9.35 15.68 17.39
N LYS A 138 9.08 15.94 16.11
CA LYS A 138 7.97 16.77 15.66
C LYS A 138 6.90 15.88 15.03
N VAL A 139 5.67 15.93 15.55
CA VAL A 139 4.54 15.14 15.04
C VAL A 139 3.54 16.05 14.33
N ALA A 140 3.12 15.67 13.13
CA ALA A 140 2.09 16.34 12.34
C ALA A 140 0.70 15.83 12.74
N TYR A 141 0.18 16.33 13.87
CA TYR A 141 -1.07 15.83 14.48
C TYR A 141 -2.31 15.90 13.57
N GLU A 142 -2.37 16.84 12.62
CA GLU A 142 -3.51 16.97 11.71
C GLU A 142 -3.50 15.92 10.60
N ASP A 143 -2.33 15.34 10.28
CA ASP A 143 -2.16 14.33 9.24
C ASP A 143 -2.29 12.89 9.78
N LEU A 144 -2.38 12.72 11.11
CA LEU A 144 -2.56 11.40 11.72
C LEU A 144 -3.93 10.80 11.41
N PHE A 145 -3.96 9.50 11.12
CA PHE A 145 -5.23 8.78 10.94
C PHE A 145 -6.02 8.72 12.25
N ARG A 146 -7.34 8.91 12.16
CA ARG A 146 -8.24 8.95 13.32
C ARG A 146 -9.14 7.70 13.33
N PRO A 147 -8.71 6.59 13.96
CA PRO A 147 -9.50 5.36 14.02
C PRO A 147 -10.71 5.49 14.96
N ASN A 148 -11.72 4.65 14.76
CA ASN A 148 -12.88 4.58 15.65
C ASN A 148 -12.56 3.77 16.91
N LEU A 149 -12.17 4.47 17.98
CA LEU A 149 -11.76 3.87 19.26
C LEU A 149 -12.89 3.20 20.05
N ARG A 150 -14.15 3.28 19.59
CA ARG A 150 -15.28 2.58 20.24
C ARG A 150 -15.38 1.14 19.78
N LYS A 151 -14.75 0.79 18.65
CA LYS A 151 -14.72 -0.56 18.10
C LYS A 151 -13.49 -1.30 18.61
N LYS A 152 -13.61 -2.61 18.75
CA LYS A 152 -12.47 -3.51 19.03
C LYS A 152 -11.64 -3.69 17.77
N LEU A 153 -10.37 -4.04 17.96
CA LEU A 153 -9.49 -4.46 16.87
C LEU A 153 -10.12 -5.65 16.14
N VAL A 154 -10.04 -5.65 14.81
CA VAL A 154 -10.34 -6.80 13.95
C VAL A 154 -9.16 -6.98 13.01
N VAL A 155 -8.61 -8.19 12.96
CA VAL A 155 -7.48 -8.54 12.09
C VAL A 155 -7.96 -9.43 10.95
N HIS A 156 -7.91 -8.89 9.74
CA HIS A 156 -8.27 -9.58 8.51
C HIS A 156 -7.04 -10.28 7.93
N LYS A 157 -7.20 -11.55 7.53
CA LYS A 157 -6.07 -12.43 7.17
C LYS A 157 -6.22 -13.06 5.78
N ASN A 158 -7.30 -12.76 5.06
CA ASN A 158 -7.53 -13.33 3.74
C ASN A 158 -7.02 -12.41 2.64
N PHE A 159 -6.24 -12.97 1.73
CA PHE A 159 -5.75 -12.28 0.53
C PHE A 159 -5.92 -13.20 -0.69
N GLU A 160 -6.43 -12.63 -1.78
CA GLU A 160 -6.46 -13.30 -3.07
C GLU A 160 -5.23 -12.89 -3.89
N THR A 161 -4.38 -13.85 -4.25
CA THR A 161 -3.10 -13.59 -4.92
C THR A 161 -3.17 -13.71 -6.43
N ASN A 162 -4.24 -14.25 -7.00
CA ASN A 162 -4.41 -14.39 -8.45
C ASN A 162 -4.77 -13.05 -9.09
N ILE A 163 -3.85 -12.09 -9.07
CA ILE A 163 -4.01 -10.77 -9.68
C ILE A 163 -2.88 -10.48 -10.67
N LEU A 164 -3.12 -9.53 -11.58
CA LEU A 164 -2.10 -9.05 -12.52
C LEU A 164 -1.74 -7.59 -12.22
N LEU A 165 -0.44 -7.28 -12.27
CA LEU A 165 0.08 -5.92 -12.36
C LEU A 165 0.64 -5.72 -13.78
N ILE A 166 0.04 -4.81 -14.54
CA ILE A 166 0.41 -4.54 -15.93
C ILE A 166 0.89 -3.10 -16.05
N LYS A 167 2.18 -2.94 -16.28
CA LYS A 167 2.78 -1.63 -16.58
C LYS A 167 2.70 -1.35 -18.08
N LEU A 168 1.98 -0.30 -18.47
CA LEU A 168 1.91 0.11 -19.88
C LEU A 168 3.24 0.72 -20.33
N PHE A 169 3.65 0.44 -21.57
CA PHE A 169 4.77 1.12 -22.22
C PHE A 169 4.48 1.27 -23.73
N PRO A 170 5.08 2.26 -24.42
CA PRO A 170 4.90 2.44 -25.85
C PRO A 170 5.34 1.17 -26.60
N GLY A 171 4.41 0.54 -27.32
CA GLY A 171 4.64 -0.73 -28.02
C GLY A 171 4.06 -1.98 -27.33
N ILE A 172 3.33 -1.83 -26.22
CA ILE A 172 2.54 -2.94 -25.68
C ILE A 172 1.57 -3.47 -26.74
N SER A 173 1.51 -4.79 -26.92
CA SER A 173 0.81 -5.42 -28.04
C SER A 173 -0.32 -6.33 -27.58
N GLU A 174 -1.34 -6.46 -28.44
CA GLU A 174 -2.47 -7.38 -28.24
C GLU A 174 -1.99 -8.82 -28.02
N SER A 175 -1.03 -9.28 -28.81
CA SER A 175 -0.48 -10.64 -28.72
C SER A 175 0.12 -11.00 -27.36
N VAL A 176 0.54 -10.00 -26.58
CA VAL A 176 1.08 -10.19 -25.23
C VAL A 176 -0.01 -10.09 -24.17
N LEU A 177 -0.92 -9.11 -24.30
CA LEU A 177 -1.95 -8.86 -23.28
C LEU A 177 -3.13 -9.81 -23.37
N ALA A 178 -3.56 -10.20 -24.58
CA ALA A 178 -4.75 -11.03 -24.75
C ALA A 178 -4.63 -12.38 -24.00
N PRO A 179 -3.52 -13.14 -24.10
CA PRO A 179 -3.39 -14.41 -23.37
C PRO A 179 -3.41 -14.22 -21.84
N LEU A 180 -2.81 -13.15 -21.33
CA LEU A 180 -2.83 -12.83 -19.89
C LEU A 180 -4.25 -12.54 -19.40
N PHE A 181 -5.02 -11.79 -20.19
CA PHE A 181 -6.40 -11.46 -19.84
C PHE A 181 -7.34 -12.64 -20.05
N GLU A 182 -7.00 -13.66 -20.83
CA GLU A 182 -7.83 -14.85 -21.00
C GLU A 182 -7.72 -15.86 -19.84
N MET A 183 -6.70 -15.73 -18.99
CA MET A 183 -6.49 -16.61 -17.83
C MET A 183 -7.68 -16.58 -16.87
N SER A 184 -8.43 -17.69 -16.80
CA SER A 184 -9.69 -17.79 -16.04
C SER A 184 -9.53 -17.72 -14.51
N HIS A 185 -8.31 -17.92 -14.01
CA HIS A 185 -8.01 -17.88 -12.57
C HIS A 185 -7.71 -16.46 -12.07
N ILE A 186 -7.46 -15.49 -12.96
CA ILE A 186 -7.20 -14.10 -12.57
C ILE A 186 -8.48 -13.46 -12.01
N LYS A 187 -8.36 -12.88 -10.82
CA LYS A 187 -9.43 -12.27 -10.03
C LYS A 187 -9.38 -10.76 -9.97
N GLY A 188 -8.27 -10.13 -10.36
CA GLY A 188 -8.15 -8.68 -10.41
C GLY A 188 -6.96 -8.23 -11.25
N ILE A 189 -7.05 -7.01 -11.80
CA ILE A 189 -5.98 -6.42 -12.61
C ILE A 189 -5.72 -5.00 -12.14
N ILE A 190 -4.45 -4.65 -11.98
CA ILE A 190 -3.96 -3.29 -11.82
C ILE A 190 -3.23 -2.91 -13.10
N LEU A 191 -3.64 -1.81 -13.70
CA LEU A 191 -2.97 -1.18 -14.83
C LEU A 191 -2.20 0.01 -14.31
N GLU A 192 -0.87 -0.01 -14.45
CA GLU A 192 -0.09 1.21 -14.30
C GLU A 192 -0.10 1.94 -15.65
N THR A 193 -0.72 3.12 -15.69
CA THR A 193 -0.98 3.89 -16.91
C THR A 193 -0.20 5.22 -16.92
N TYR A 194 -0.24 5.95 -18.02
CA TYR A 194 0.57 7.16 -18.18
C TYR A 194 -0.07 8.39 -17.52
N GLY A 195 0.75 9.24 -16.90
CA GLY A 195 0.34 10.56 -16.41
C GLY A 195 -0.90 10.49 -15.52
N ALA A 196 -1.96 11.21 -15.90
CA ALA A 196 -3.22 11.27 -15.14
C ALA A 196 -4.17 10.07 -15.36
N GLY A 197 -3.67 8.91 -15.81
CA GLY A 197 -4.50 7.72 -15.99
C GLY A 197 -4.74 7.31 -17.45
N ASN A 198 -3.87 7.70 -18.38
CA ASN A 198 -4.08 7.56 -19.82
C ASN A 198 -3.54 6.22 -20.36
N THR A 199 -4.30 5.60 -21.27
CA THR A 199 -3.92 4.35 -21.95
C THR A 199 -3.92 4.53 -23.47
N THR A 200 -3.54 3.47 -24.20
CA THR A 200 -3.88 3.38 -25.62
C THR A 200 -5.40 3.34 -25.83
N THR A 201 -5.87 3.91 -26.93
CA THR A 201 -7.28 3.89 -27.36
C THR A 201 -7.54 2.88 -28.47
N GLU A 202 -6.54 2.06 -28.82
CA GLU A 202 -6.68 1.00 -29.80
C GLU A 202 -7.88 0.09 -29.48
N ALA A 203 -8.65 -0.26 -30.51
CA ALA A 203 -9.91 -0.97 -30.35
C ALA A 203 -9.74 -2.32 -29.65
N TRP A 204 -8.65 -3.04 -29.94
CA TRP A 204 -8.31 -4.30 -29.31
C TRP A 204 -8.12 -4.17 -27.79
N PHE A 205 -7.46 -3.10 -27.35
CA PHE A 205 -7.17 -2.89 -25.92
C PHE A 205 -8.45 -2.65 -25.13
N ILE A 206 -9.33 -1.81 -25.67
CA ILE A 206 -10.63 -1.55 -25.07
C ILE A 206 -11.52 -2.81 -25.08
N ALA A 207 -11.48 -3.60 -26.17
CA ALA A 207 -12.22 -4.85 -26.26
C ALA A 207 -11.77 -5.86 -25.18
N LEU A 208 -10.46 -6.01 -25.01
CA LEU A 208 -9.88 -6.87 -23.96
C LEU A 208 -10.31 -6.43 -22.56
N LEU A 209 -10.27 -5.12 -22.26
CA LEU A 209 -10.74 -4.61 -20.95
C LEU A 209 -12.23 -4.88 -20.72
N LYS A 210 -13.07 -4.65 -21.73
CA LYS A 210 -14.50 -4.97 -21.66
C LYS A 210 -14.75 -6.45 -21.38
N GLN A 211 -13.98 -7.34 -22.00
CA GLN A 211 -14.07 -8.79 -21.78
C GLN A 211 -13.65 -9.18 -20.36
N VAL A 212 -12.60 -8.57 -19.81
CA VAL A 212 -12.19 -8.79 -18.42
C VAL A 212 -13.29 -8.36 -17.46
N ILE A 213 -13.81 -7.14 -17.65
CA ILE A 213 -14.82 -6.54 -16.77
C ILE A 213 -16.14 -7.31 -16.85
N SER A 214 -16.54 -7.79 -18.04
CA SER A 214 -17.78 -8.57 -18.20
C SER A 214 -17.76 -9.91 -17.47
N ARG A 215 -16.58 -10.48 -17.20
CA ARG A 215 -16.39 -11.66 -16.34
C ARG A 215 -16.39 -11.32 -14.84
N GLY A 216 -16.58 -10.06 -14.47
CA GLY A 216 -16.60 -9.60 -13.08
C GLY A 216 -15.21 -9.41 -12.46
N VAL A 217 -14.14 -9.36 -13.26
CA VAL A 217 -12.78 -9.09 -12.79
C VAL A 217 -12.57 -7.57 -12.67
N PRO A 218 -12.36 -7.01 -11.46
CA PRO A 218 -12.06 -5.59 -11.29
C PRO A 218 -10.75 -5.20 -11.98
N VAL A 219 -10.78 -4.08 -12.68
CA VAL A 219 -9.62 -3.45 -13.31
C VAL A 219 -9.40 -2.09 -12.66
N ILE A 220 -8.25 -1.92 -12.00
CA ILE A 220 -7.85 -0.70 -11.31
C ILE A 220 -6.88 0.08 -12.18
N ASN A 221 -7.12 1.37 -12.39
CA ASN A 221 -6.22 2.29 -13.06
C ASN A 221 -5.39 3.06 -12.04
N VAL A 222 -4.08 2.81 -12.02
CA VAL A 222 -3.08 3.49 -11.18
C VAL A 222 -2.09 4.20 -12.11
N THR A 223 -1.53 5.34 -11.71
CA THR A 223 -0.51 6.01 -12.52
C THR A 223 0.86 5.37 -12.31
N GLN A 224 1.68 5.32 -13.37
CA GLN A 224 3.10 4.96 -13.27
C GLN A 224 3.96 6.09 -12.66
N CYS A 225 3.41 7.31 -12.57
CA CYS A 225 4.13 8.45 -12.00
C CYS A 225 4.25 8.26 -10.48
N SER A 226 5.43 8.53 -9.92
CA SER A 226 5.68 8.38 -8.49
C SER A 226 4.80 9.29 -7.62
N GLY A 227 4.36 10.43 -8.16
CA GLY A 227 3.39 11.33 -7.53
C GLY A 227 2.34 11.82 -8.53
N GLY A 228 1.21 12.28 -8.01
CA GLY A 228 0.03 12.66 -8.79
C GLY A 228 -1.14 11.70 -8.60
N SER A 229 -2.21 11.93 -9.35
CA SER A 229 -3.48 11.21 -9.23
C SER A 229 -4.06 10.86 -10.59
N VAL A 230 -4.71 9.71 -10.67
CA VAL A 230 -5.54 9.32 -11.81
C VAL A 230 -6.82 10.15 -11.83
N SER A 231 -7.02 10.88 -12.93
CA SER A 231 -8.19 11.74 -13.16
C SER A 231 -8.96 11.27 -14.40
N MET A 232 -9.69 10.17 -14.24
CA MET A 232 -10.47 9.59 -15.35
C MET A 232 -11.63 10.49 -15.76
N GLY A 233 -11.67 10.85 -17.05
CA GLY A 233 -12.66 11.74 -17.65
C GLY A 233 -12.14 13.13 -18.01
N GLN A 234 -10.89 13.48 -17.69
CA GLN A 234 -10.27 14.74 -18.14
C GLN A 234 -9.78 14.69 -19.59
N TYR A 235 -9.50 13.50 -20.12
CA TYR A 235 -9.04 13.27 -21.48
C TYR A 235 -9.93 12.24 -22.16
N GLU A 236 -9.96 12.25 -23.50
CA GLU A 236 -10.78 11.32 -24.30
C GLU A 236 -10.46 9.86 -23.96
N THR A 237 -9.17 9.54 -23.83
CA THR A 237 -8.66 8.20 -23.51
C THR A 237 -9.21 7.68 -22.18
N SER A 238 -9.25 8.51 -21.14
CA SER A 238 -9.70 8.11 -19.81
C SER A 238 -11.23 8.16 -19.61
N THR A 239 -11.94 8.86 -20.50
CA THR A 239 -13.42 8.87 -20.53
C THR A 239 -13.97 7.50 -20.93
N GLN A 240 -13.34 6.85 -21.91
CA GLN A 240 -13.72 5.52 -22.35
C GLN A 240 -13.47 4.46 -21.27
N LEU A 241 -12.38 4.57 -20.51
CA LEU A 241 -12.10 3.66 -19.39
C LEU A 241 -13.18 3.74 -18.31
N LYS A 242 -13.61 4.95 -17.97
CA LYS A 242 -14.67 5.18 -16.98
C LYS A 242 -16.00 4.57 -17.42
N SER A 243 -16.35 4.68 -18.70
CA SER A 243 -17.63 4.17 -19.22
C SER A 243 -17.69 2.65 -19.28
N ILE A 244 -16.56 1.97 -19.48
CA ILE A 244 -16.50 0.50 -19.50
C ILE A 244 -16.37 -0.13 -18.11
N GLY A 245 -16.24 0.67 -17.05
CA GLY A 245 -16.24 0.20 -15.67
C GLY A 245 -14.86 0.06 -15.03
N VAL A 246 -13.80 0.62 -15.62
CA VAL A 246 -12.49 0.73 -14.95
C VAL A 246 -12.63 1.56 -13.66
N ILE A 247 -11.90 1.16 -12.63
CA ILE A 247 -11.94 1.72 -11.28
C ILE A 247 -10.76 2.68 -11.12
N SER A 248 -11.02 3.88 -10.57
CA SER A 248 -9.93 4.82 -10.31
C SER A 248 -9.12 4.41 -9.10
N GLY A 249 -7.79 4.33 -9.24
CA GLY A 249 -6.86 4.26 -8.12
C GLY A 249 -6.65 5.61 -7.43
N LYS A 250 -7.12 6.72 -8.03
CA LYS A 250 -6.82 8.09 -7.56
C LYS A 250 -5.31 8.28 -7.39
N ASP A 251 -4.85 8.70 -6.22
CA ASP A 251 -3.47 8.99 -5.84
C ASP A 251 -2.82 7.87 -5.02
N ILE A 252 -3.39 6.66 -5.04
CA ILE A 252 -2.83 5.49 -4.36
C ILE A 252 -1.47 5.07 -4.98
N THR A 253 -0.56 4.56 -4.16
CA THR A 253 0.66 3.92 -4.65
C THR A 253 0.38 2.53 -5.24
N THR A 254 1.29 2.01 -6.06
CA THR A 254 1.16 0.65 -6.61
C THR A 254 1.16 -0.40 -5.50
N GLU A 255 2.00 -0.23 -4.47
CA GLU A 255 2.08 -1.12 -3.31
C GLU A 255 0.74 -1.20 -2.56
N ALA A 256 0.14 -0.04 -2.30
CA ALA A 256 -1.16 0.04 -1.63
C ALA A 256 -2.30 -0.45 -2.52
N ALA A 257 -2.26 -0.21 -3.83
CA ALA A 257 -3.26 -0.73 -4.76
C ALA A 257 -3.27 -2.26 -4.81
N ILE A 258 -2.08 -2.88 -4.87
CA ILE A 258 -1.90 -4.33 -4.83
C ILE A 258 -2.46 -4.89 -3.53
N ALA A 259 -2.00 -4.35 -2.40
CA ALA A 259 -2.45 -4.78 -1.08
C ALA A 259 -3.97 -4.63 -0.90
N LYS A 260 -4.55 -3.50 -1.33
CA LYS A 260 -5.98 -3.22 -1.24
C LYS A 260 -6.81 -4.15 -2.13
N LEU A 261 -6.36 -4.40 -3.36
CA LEU A 261 -7.04 -5.31 -4.30
C LEU A 261 -7.04 -6.74 -3.77
N MET A 262 -5.87 -7.25 -3.36
CA MET A 262 -5.74 -8.60 -2.79
C MET A 262 -6.61 -8.76 -1.53
N PHE A 263 -6.60 -7.75 -0.65
CA PHE A 263 -7.42 -7.71 0.57
C PHE A 263 -8.93 -7.74 0.25
N MET A 264 -9.41 -6.84 -0.62
CA MET A 264 -10.84 -6.76 -0.93
C MET A 264 -11.38 -8.02 -1.63
N LEU A 265 -10.55 -8.64 -2.49
CA LEU A 265 -10.89 -9.91 -3.11
C LEU A 265 -10.90 -11.06 -2.08
N GLY A 266 -9.92 -11.10 -1.17
CA GLY A 266 -9.85 -12.08 -0.09
C GLY A 266 -11.03 -11.99 0.89
N GLU A 267 -11.49 -10.78 1.18
CA GLU A 267 -12.68 -10.50 1.99
C GLU A 267 -14.01 -10.66 1.22
N ASN A 268 -13.97 -11.16 -0.01
CA ASN A 268 -15.13 -11.41 -0.85
C ASN A 268 -16.06 -10.19 -1.00
N VAL A 269 -15.47 -8.99 -1.13
CA VAL A 269 -16.24 -7.76 -1.33
C VAL A 269 -17.12 -7.89 -2.58
N SER A 270 -18.42 -7.63 -2.42
CA SER A 270 -19.40 -7.75 -3.50
C SER A 270 -19.03 -6.91 -4.72
N SER A 271 -19.14 -7.49 -5.92
CA SER A 271 -18.90 -6.80 -7.20
C SER A 271 -19.73 -5.52 -7.36
N LYS A 272 -20.94 -5.47 -6.77
CA LYS A 272 -21.83 -4.30 -6.81
C LYS A 272 -21.26 -3.09 -6.07
N THR A 273 -20.52 -3.32 -4.98
CA THR A 273 -19.96 -2.27 -4.13
C THR A 273 -18.45 -2.14 -4.29
N PHE A 274 -17.80 -3.07 -5.00
CA PHE A 274 -16.35 -3.15 -5.13
C PHE A 274 -15.75 -1.83 -5.61
N LYS A 275 -16.27 -1.27 -6.70
CA LYS A 275 -15.81 0.02 -7.23
C LYS A 275 -15.89 1.13 -6.19
N THR A 276 -17.04 1.29 -5.54
CA THR A 276 -17.26 2.34 -4.54
C THR A 276 -16.32 2.19 -3.34
N ILE A 277 -16.13 0.97 -2.85
CA ILE A 277 -15.24 0.69 -1.72
C ILE A 277 -13.78 0.91 -2.13
N PHE A 278 -13.39 0.51 -3.35
CA PHE A 278 -12.02 0.70 -3.83
C PHE A 278 -11.70 2.18 -4.02
N GLU A 279 -12.62 2.98 -4.56
CA GLU A 279 -12.44 4.44 -4.74
C GLU A 279 -12.56 5.25 -3.43
N THR A 280 -12.92 4.59 -2.33
CA THR A 280 -13.03 5.19 -0.99
C THR A 280 -11.83 4.82 -0.13
N SER A 281 -11.24 5.82 0.53
CA SER A 281 -10.13 5.62 1.47
C SER A 281 -10.56 4.72 2.64
N LEU A 282 -9.89 3.59 2.84
CA LEU A 282 -10.15 2.68 3.95
C LEU A 282 -9.27 2.97 5.16
N ARG A 283 -8.02 3.36 4.89
CA ARG A 283 -6.92 3.50 5.87
C ARG A 283 -6.02 4.70 5.55
N GLY A 284 -6.53 5.67 4.81
CA GLY A 284 -5.79 6.88 4.45
C GLY A 284 -4.86 6.71 3.25
N GLU A 285 -4.98 5.63 2.49
CA GLU A 285 -4.15 5.26 1.34
C GLU A 285 -4.36 6.13 0.09
N MET A 286 -5.51 6.83 0.01
CA MET A 286 -5.87 7.69 -1.11
C MET A 286 -6.77 8.85 -0.67
N SER A 287 -6.87 9.86 -1.53
CA SER A 287 -7.65 11.11 -1.39
C SER A 287 -8.59 11.29 -2.60
#